data_AF-C6X8X2-F1
#
_entry.id   AF-C6X8X2-F1
#
_cell.length_a   1.000
_cell.length_b   1.000
_cell.length_c   1.000
_cell.angle_alpha   90.00
_cell.angle_beta   90.00
_cell.angle_gamma   90.00
#
_symmetry.space_group_name_H-M   'P 1'
#
loop_
_entity.id
_entity.type
_entity.pdbx_description
1 polymer ?
#
loop_
_entity_poly.entity_id
_entity_poly.type
_entity_poly.pdbx_seq_one_letter_code
_entity_poly.pdbx_strand_id
1 'polypeptide(L)'
;MKFVYIGLLLAALTPFAHAADSEAQDITGTTDKGEKVVLHPNGRWEFVDTAKAAEAKEIAKQFPENQGCPSNMQGGFLGFGRCIPQGDKDYNRGSMSGKGR
;
A
#
# COMPACT_ATOMS: atom_id res chain seq x y z
N MET A 1 10.82 11.78 43.90
CA MET A 1 10.89 10.47 43.22
C MET A 1 9.63 10.17 42.40
N LYS A 2 8.43 10.08 43.00
CA LYS A 2 7.19 9.71 42.29
C LYS A 2 6.77 10.67 41.15
N PHE A 3 7.00 11.96 41.32
CA PHE A 3 6.74 12.99 40.28
C PHE A 3 7.73 12.98 39.11
N VAL A 4 8.93 12.41 39.30
CA VAL A 4 9.93 12.27 38.21
C VAL A 4 9.48 11.19 37.22
N TYR A 5 8.92 10.09 37.72
CA TYR A 5 8.38 9.03 36.88
C TYR A 5 7.14 9.44 36.10
N ILE A 6 6.30 10.32 36.67
CA ILE A 6 5.12 10.88 35.97
C ILE A 6 5.57 11.82 34.84
N GLY A 7 6.57 12.66 35.07
CA GLY A 7 7.13 13.52 34.02
C GLY A 7 7.77 12.75 32.87
N LEU A 8 8.43 11.62 33.17
CA LEU A 8 9.06 10.76 32.15
C LEU A 8 8.03 9.98 31.31
N LEU A 9 6.90 9.60 31.91
CA LEU A 9 5.77 8.98 31.20
C LEU A 9 5.03 9.98 30.30
N LEU A 10 4.93 11.26 30.70
CA LEU A 10 4.28 12.29 29.90
C LEU A 10 5.12 12.71 28.68
N ALA A 11 6.44 12.68 28.79
CA ALA A 11 7.36 12.99 27.69
C ALA A 11 7.33 11.94 26.56
N ALA A 12 7.02 10.68 26.89
CA ALA A 12 6.88 9.58 25.93
C ALA A 12 5.57 9.62 25.11
N LEU A 13 4.63 10.50 25.45
CA LEU A 13 3.37 10.71 24.74
C LEU A 13 3.44 11.85 23.72
N THR A 14 4.64 12.41 23.48
CA THR A 14 4.81 13.40 22.41
C THR A 14 4.53 12.74 21.05
N PRO A 15 3.55 13.22 20.28
CA PRO A 15 3.29 12.65 18.97
C PRO A 15 4.54 12.84 18.11
N PHE A 16 5.04 11.75 17.54
CA PHE A 16 5.97 11.79 16.42
C PHE A 16 5.41 12.79 15.42
N ALA A 17 6.20 13.82 15.12
CA ALA A 17 5.89 14.77 14.06
C ALA A 17 5.46 13.96 12.82
N HIS A 18 4.17 13.99 12.50
CA HIS A 18 3.72 13.58 11.19
C HIS A 18 4.42 14.56 10.25
N ALA A 19 5.26 14.03 9.36
CA ALA A 19 5.72 14.78 8.21
C ALA A 19 4.47 15.42 7.61
N ALA A 20 4.45 16.75 7.61
CA ALA A 20 3.34 17.48 7.02
C ALA A 20 3.17 16.94 5.61
N ASP A 21 1.99 16.38 5.34
CA ASP A 21 1.52 16.06 4.01
C ASP A 21 1.38 17.42 3.31
N SER A 22 2.50 17.98 2.82
CA SER A 22 2.42 18.99 1.79
C SER A 22 1.64 18.30 0.69
N GLU A 23 0.51 18.89 0.29
CA GLU A 23 -0.29 18.39 -0.82
C GLU A 23 0.61 18.29 -2.05
N ALA A 24 1.22 17.13 -2.20
CA ALA A 24 2.18 16.88 -3.24
C ALA A 24 1.38 16.94 -4.53
N GLN A 25 1.76 17.85 -5.39
CA GLN A 25 1.05 18.09 -6.63
C GLN A 25 1.52 17.11 -7.69
N ASP A 26 0.62 16.76 -8.58
CA ASP A 26 0.95 15.98 -9.76
C ASP A 26 2.01 16.73 -10.60
N ILE A 27 3.06 16.03 -11.01
CA ILE A 27 4.15 16.59 -11.81
C ILE A 27 4.00 16.10 -13.24
N THR A 28 4.02 17.01 -14.21
CA THR A 28 4.04 16.63 -15.63
C THR A 28 5.48 16.36 -16.08
N GLY A 29 5.71 15.19 -16.68
CA GLY A 29 7.00 14.76 -17.22
C GLY A 29 6.91 14.38 -18.70
N THR A 30 8.07 14.07 -19.30
CA THR A 30 8.17 13.57 -20.67
C THR A 30 9.09 12.34 -20.68
N THR A 31 8.64 11.25 -21.32
CA THR A 31 9.45 10.02 -21.46
C THR A 31 10.60 10.24 -22.45
N ASP A 32 11.55 9.30 -22.49
CA ASP A 32 12.64 9.26 -23.49
C ASP A 32 12.13 9.26 -24.94
N LYS A 33 10.92 8.73 -25.14
CA LYS A 33 10.22 8.69 -26.45
C LYS A 33 9.40 9.95 -26.74
N GLY A 34 9.42 10.95 -25.86
CA GLY A 34 8.70 12.21 -26.03
C GLY A 34 7.23 12.18 -25.61
N GLU A 35 6.80 11.17 -24.86
CA GLU A 35 5.39 11.03 -24.43
C GLU A 35 5.14 11.79 -23.14
N LYS A 36 4.00 12.49 -23.06
CA LYS A 36 3.62 13.22 -21.85
C LYS A 36 3.07 12.26 -20.79
N VAL A 37 3.61 12.37 -19.59
CA VAL A 37 3.20 11.57 -18.41
C VAL A 37 2.90 12.47 -17.22
N VAL A 38 2.01 12.00 -16.35
CA VAL A 38 1.73 12.60 -15.05
C VAL A 38 2.34 11.70 -13.98
N LEU A 39 3.16 12.26 -13.11
CA LEU A 39 3.75 11.61 -11.95
C LEU A 39 2.91 11.98 -10.73
N HIS A 40 2.30 10.98 -10.12
CA HIS A 40 1.52 11.15 -8.91
C HIS A 40 2.43 11.12 -7.66
N PRO A 41 2.02 11.77 -6.57
CA PRO A 41 2.75 11.78 -5.29
C PRO A 41 3.03 10.41 -4.68
N ASN A 42 2.19 9.43 -4.99
CA ASN A 42 2.29 8.06 -4.52
C ASN A 42 3.35 7.23 -5.29
N GLY A 43 4.11 7.86 -6.19
CA GLY A 43 5.13 7.21 -7.01
C GLY A 43 4.57 6.47 -8.24
N ARG A 44 3.24 6.48 -8.45
CA ARG A 44 2.64 6.00 -9.70
C ARG A 44 2.78 7.06 -10.79
N TRP A 45 2.75 6.61 -12.03
CA TRP A 45 2.73 7.49 -13.19
C TRP A 45 1.73 6.98 -14.21
N GLU A 46 1.13 7.90 -14.96
CA GLU A 46 0.16 7.59 -16.00
C GLU A 46 0.45 8.43 -17.26
N PHE A 47 0.08 7.91 -18.43
CA PHE A 47 0.15 8.69 -19.67
C PHE A 47 -0.97 9.74 -19.70
N VAL A 48 -0.65 10.95 -20.18
CA VAL A 48 -1.68 11.99 -20.41
C VAL A 48 -2.63 11.58 -21.56
N ASP A 49 -2.11 10.81 -22.52
CA ASP A 49 -2.91 10.24 -23.61
C ASP A 49 -3.72 9.04 -23.10
N THR A 50 -5.05 9.16 -23.18
CA THR A 50 -6.00 8.17 -22.67
C THR A 50 -5.92 6.83 -23.41
N ALA A 51 -5.55 6.83 -24.70
CA ALA A 51 -5.40 5.60 -25.48
C ALA A 51 -4.17 4.81 -25.00
N LYS A 52 -3.05 5.51 -24.77
CA LYS A 52 -1.82 4.91 -24.25
C LYS A 52 -1.95 4.51 -22.78
N ALA A 53 -2.67 5.29 -21.99
CA ALA A 53 -2.96 4.92 -20.60
C ALA A 53 -3.77 3.61 -20.51
N ALA A 54 -4.74 3.42 -21.40
CA ALA A 54 -5.50 2.17 -21.48
C ALA A 54 -4.63 0.98 -21.90
N GLU A 55 -3.78 1.15 -22.92
CA GLU A 55 -2.84 0.11 -23.36
C GLU A 55 -1.86 -0.28 -22.24
N ALA A 56 -1.27 0.71 -21.56
CA ALA A 56 -0.37 0.48 -20.44
C ALA A 56 -1.06 -0.28 -19.29
N LYS A 57 -2.35 -0.01 -19.05
CA LYS A 57 -3.15 -0.73 -18.06
C LYS A 57 -3.40 -2.18 -18.46
N GLU A 58 -3.64 -2.47 -19.74
CA GLU A 58 -3.77 -3.84 -20.22
C GLU A 58 -2.45 -4.61 -20.11
N ILE A 59 -1.32 -3.98 -20.41
CA ILE A 59 0.01 -4.57 -20.20
C ILE A 59 0.23 -4.85 -18.71
N ALA A 60 -0.11 -3.91 -17.82
CA ALA A 60 0.04 -4.07 -16.38
C ALA A 60 -0.74 -5.27 -15.82
N LYS A 61 -1.89 -5.63 -16.41
CA LYS A 61 -2.70 -6.79 -16.04
C LYS A 61 -2.04 -8.13 -16.37
N GLN A 62 -1.10 -8.16 -17.31
CA GLN A 62 -0.42 -9.41 -17.68
C GLN A 62 0.55 -9.89 -16.59
N PHE A 63 0.99 -8.99 -15.71
CA PHE A 63 1.90 -9.29 -14.62
C PHE A 63 1.11 -9.74 -13.39
N PRO A 64 1.23 -11.01 -12.97
CA PRO A 64 0.50 -11.53 -11.82
C PRO A 64 0.84 -10.80 -10.51
N GLU A 65 2.03 -10.21 -10.41
CA GLU A 65 2.47 -9.42 -9.26
C GLU A 65 1.62 -8.16 -9.04
N ASN A 66 1.02 -7.61 -10.09
CA ASN A 66 0.17 -6.41 -10.01
C ASN A 66 -1.29 -6.72 -9.66
N GLN A 67 -1.70 -7.98 -9.77
CA GLN A 67 -3.10 -8.42 -9.62
C GLN A 67 -3.48 -8.64 -8.14
N GLY A 68 -2.54 -8.51 -7.21
CA GLY A 68 -2.75 -8.80 -5.79
C GLY A 68 -3.17 -10.26 -5.58
N CYS A 69 -3.83 -10.55 -4.45
CA CYS A 69 -4.42 -11.86 -4.25
C CYS A 69 -5.75 -11.99 -5.00
N PRO A 70 -5.98 -13.10 -5.73
CA PRO A 70 -7.25 -13.37 -6.40
C PRO A 70 -8.44 -13.29 -5.44
N SER A 71 -9.62 -12.95 -5.95
CA SER A 71 -10.83 -12.71 -5.15
C SER A 71 -11.31 -13.92 -4.32
N ASN A 72 -10.90 -15.14 -4.70
CA ASN A 72 -11.20 -16.38 -3.98
C ASN A 72 -10.08 -16.81 -3.02
N MET A 73 -9.10 -15.95 -2.76
CA MET A 73 -7.98 -16.23 -1.87
C MET A 73 -7.89 -15.16 -0.77
N GLN A 74 -7.48 -15.59 0.42
CA GLN A 74 -7.19 -14.66 1.51
C GLN A 74 -5.79 -14.07 1.33
N GLY A 75 -5.69 -12.75 1.37
CA GLY A 75 -4.40 -12.05 1.35
C GLY A 75 -3.61 -12.23 2.65
N GLY A 76 -2.29 -12.12 2.55
CA GLY A 76 -1.41 -12.09 3.71
C GLY A 76 -1.66 -10.88 4.63
N PHE A 77 -1.12 -10.92 5.85
CA PHE A 77 -1.27 -9.85 6.82
C PHE A 77 -0.70 -8.53 6.29
N LEU A 78 -1.55 -7.51 6.09
CA LEU A 78 -1.17 -6.22 5.49
C LEU A 78 -0.46 -6.35 4.13
N GLY A 79 -0.78 -7.39 3.35
CA GLY A 79 -0.12 -7.66 2.06
C GLY A 79 1.22 -8.40 2.17
N PHE A 80 1.67 -8.76 3.38
CA PHE A 80 2.84 -9.61 3.58
C PHE A 80 2.45 -11.09 3.64
N GLY A 81 3.04 -11.88 2.74
CA GLY A 81 2.89 -13.34 2.71
C GLY A 81 2.23 -13.87 1.45
N ARG A 82 2.05 -15.20 1.39
CA ARG A 82 1.39 -15.89 0.26
C ARG A 82 -0.13 -15.65 0.27
N CYS A 83 -0.74 -15.67 -0.91
CA CYS A 83 -2.20 -15.80 -1.01
C CYS A 83 -2.63 -17.20 -0.54
N ILE A 84 -3.62 -17.26 0.34
CA ILE A 84 -4.09 -18.50 0.95
C ILE A 84 -5.38 -18.93 0.22
N PRO A 85 -5.39 -20.04 -0.53
CA PRO A 85 -6.57 -20.50 -1.25
C PRO A 85 -7.62 -21.11 -0.31
N GLN A 86 -8.88 -21.04 -0.71
CA GLN A 86 -9.99 -21.68 0.01
C GLN A 86 -9.75 -23.20 0.12
N GLY A 87 -9.67 -23.71 1.35
CA GLY A 87 -9.37 -25.12 1.64
C GLY A 87 -7.93 -25.41 2.08
N ASP A 88 -7.03 -24.42 2.01
CA ASP A 88 -5.73 -24.51 2.67
C ASP A 88 -5.92 -24.60 4.20
N LYS A 89 -5.05 -25.34 4.89
CA LYS A 89 -5.05 -25.44 6.35
C LYS A 89 -4.97 -24.05 7.02
N ASP A 90 -4.29 -23.12 6.36
CA ASP A 90 -4.09 -21.76 6.87
C ASP A 90 -5.29 -20.84 6.56
N TYR A 91 -6.24 -21.23 5.70
CA TYR A 91 -7.41 -20.43 5.30
C TYR A 91 -8.41 -20.22 6.44
N ASN A 92 -8.58 -21.23 7.29
CA ASN A 92 -9.53 -21.22 8.41
C ASN A 92 -8.86 -20.95 9.76
N ARG A 93 -7.59 -20.55 9.76
CA ARG A 93 -6.93 -20.04 10.97
C ARG A 93 -7.48 -18.64 11.22
N GLY A 94 -8.64 -18.60 11.88
CA GLY A 94 -9.17 -17.37 12.45
C GLY A 94 -8.12 -16.67 13.31
N SER A 95 -8.39 -15.41 13.70
CA SER A 95 -7.52 -14.60 14.55
C SER A 95 -6.72 -15.45 15.55
N MET A 96 -5.39 -15.43 15.47
CA MET A 96 -4.51 -16.11 16.44
C MET A 96 -4.67 -15.58 17.88
N SER A 97 -5.58 -14.63 18.12
CA SER A 97 -5.97 -14.16 19.46
C SER A 97 -6.69 -15.22 20.32
N GLY A 98 -6.87 -16.44 19.81
CA GLY A 98 -7.54 -17.53 20.55
C GLY A 98 -9.05 -17.33 20.70
N LYS A 99 -9.64 -16.37 19.99
CA LYS A 99 -11.10 -16.10 19.98
C LYS A 99 -11.80 -16.65 18.73
N GLY A 100 -11.07 -17.36 17.88
CA GLY A 100 -11.58 -18.00 16.68
C GLY A 100 -11.72 -19.50 16.88
N ARG A 101 -12.92 -19.90 17.35
CA ARG A 101 -13.37 -21.24 17.78
C ARG A 101 -12.93 -21.69 19.16
#